data_AF-A0A131Z708-F1
#
_entry.id   AF-A0A131Z708-F1
#
_cell.length_a   1.000
_cell.length_b   1.000
_cell.length_c   1.000
_cell.angle_alpha   90.00
_cell.angle_beta   90.00
_cell.angle_gamma   90.00
#
_symmetry.space_group_name_H-M   'P 1'
#
loop_
_entity.id
_entity.type
_entity.pdbx_description
1 polymer ?
#
loop_
_entity_poly.entity_id
_entity_poly.type
_entity_poly.pdbx_seq_one_letter_code
_entity_poly.pdbx_strand_id
1 'polypeptide(L)'
;HNQFSDCSLRQMQYVITNAGIYCWEVRSRGYSAQATYPGMVVSQLAYCKERVQDTTLTVQSYTVNETTCKVRCQLYRLHQVRLGRHTYQQKSWMYQDFNALDYTICGNDTSRGSST
;
A
#
# COMPACT_ATOMS: atom_id res chain seq x y z
N HIS A 1 2.81 6.79 13.33
CA HIS A 1 3.81 7.85 13.17
C HIS A 1 5.18 7.19 13.19
N ASN A 2 5.91 7.20 12.08
CA ASN A 2 7.23 6.58 12.00
C ASN A 2 8.28 7.60 12.48
N GLN A 3 9.01 7.27 13.53
CA GLN A 3 10.13 8.07 14.01
C GLN A 3 11.44 7.32 13.76
N PHE A 4 12.49 8.04 13.39
CA PHE A 4 13.81 7.45 13.27
C PHE A 4 14.34 7.08 14.65
N SER A 5 15.04 5.94 14.74
CA SER A 5 15.76 5.58 15.95
C SER A 5 16.92 6.54 16.22
N ASP A 6 17.36 6.63 17.48
CA ASP A 6 18.52 7.43 17.86
C ASP A 6 19.78 7.05 17.06
N CYS A 7 19.98 5.75 16.82
CA CYS A 7 21.09 5.26 15.99
C CYS A 7 21.00 5.78 14.56
N SER A 8 19.81 5.72 13.96
CA SER A 8 19.57 6.25 12.61
C SER A 8 19.81 7.75 12.54
N LEU A 9 19.35 8.50 13.55
CA LEU A 9 19.56 9.95 13.64
C LEU A 9 21.05 10.29 13.69
N ARG A 10 21.83 9.60 14.52
CA ARG A 10 23.29 9.80 14.61
C ARG A 10 24.00 9.50 13.28
N GLN A 11 23.61 8.43 12.60
CA GLN A 11 24.18 8.08 11.30
C GLN A 11 23.85 9.13 10.22
N MET A 12 22.60 9.59 10.16
CA MET A 12 22.21 10.64 9.21
C MET A 12 22.94 11.96 9.50
N GLN A 13 23.06 12.34 10.77
CA GLN A 13 23.82 13.54 11.18
C GLN A 13 25.29 13.44 10.74
N TYR A 14 25.93 12.29 10.96
CA TYR A 14 27.31 12.07 10.53
C TYR A 14 27.45 12.22 9.01
N VAL A 15 26.57 11.58 8.23
CA VAL A 15 26.60 11.65 6.75
C VAL A 15 26.38 13.08 6.25
N ILE A 16 25.40 13.80 6.79
CA ILE A 16 25.10 15.18 6.41
C ILE A 16 26.29 16.10 6.74
N THR A 17 26.88 15.94 7.93
CA THR A 17 28.03 16.75 8.37
C THR A 17 29.26 16.48 7.51
N ASN A 18 29.55 15.22 7.22
CA ASN A 18 30.74 14.83 6.47
C ASN A 18 30.66 15.22 4.99
N ALA A 19 29.48 15.13 4.37
CA ALA A 19 29.28 15.53 2.98
C ALA A 19 29.20 17.07 2.80
N GLY A 20 28.83 17.79 3.85
CA GLY A 20 28.62 19.24 3.84
C GLY A 20 27.27 19.66 3.25
N ILE A 21 26.72 20.78 3.72
CA ILE A 21 25.36 21.24 3.37
C ILE A 21 25.17 21.50 1.87
N TYR A 22 26.21 21.92 1.16
CA TYR A 22 26.16 22.19 -0.28
C TYR A 22 25.85 20.94 -1.12
N CYS A 23 26.20 19.75 -0.64
CA CYS A 23 25.87 18.49 -1.31
C CYS A 23 24.34 18.22 -1.29
N TRP A 24 23.65 18.74 -0.27
CA TRP A 24 22.21 18.54 -0.04
C TRP A 24 21.34 19.69 -0.55
N GLU A 25 21.96 20.70 -1.18
CA GLU A 25 21.24 21.81 -1.79
C GLU A 25 20.31 21.29 -2.91
N VAL A 26 19.01 21.50 -2.74
CA VAL A 26 18.00 21.07 -3.72
C VAL A 26 18.07 22.03 -4.92
N ARG A 27 18.69 21.57 -6.01
CA ARG A 27 18.85 22.36 -7.25
C ARG A 27 17.74 22.15 -8.28
N SER A 28 16.86 21.18 -8.05
CA SER A 28 15.75 20.89 -8.96
C SER A 28 14.51 21.72 -8.61
N ARG A 29 13.73 22.09 -9.63
CA ARG A 29 12.32 22.47 -9.43
C ARG A 29 11.56 21.19 -9.14
N GLY A 30 11.35 20.89 -7.86
CA GLY A 30 10.61 19.71 -7.43
C GLY A 30 9.16 19.70 -7.94
N TYR A 31 8.57 18.52 -8.02
CA TYR A 31 7.13 18.36 -8.22
C TYR A 31 6.44 18.38 -6.84
N SER A 32 5.61 19.38 -6.56
CA SER A 32 4.82 19.41 -5.33
C SER A 32 3.40 18.93 -5.60
N ALA A 33 3.02 17.78 -5.03
CA ALA A 33 1.62 17.40 -4.94
C ALA A 33 1.00 18.12 -3.74
N GLN A 34 0.37 19.27 -3.96
CA GLN A 34 -0.23 20.04 -2.86
C GLN A 34 -1.34 19.23 -2.19
N ALA A 35 -1.26 19.10 -0.86
CA ALA A 35 -2.29 18.51 0.01
C ALA A 35 -2.82 17.12 -0.42
N THR A 36 -2.04 16.37 -1.19
CA THR A 36 -2.45 15.07 -1.74
C THR A 36 -1.64 13.98 -1.08
N TYR A 37 -2.32 13.08 -0.38
CA TYR A 37 -1.70 11.93 0.26
C TYR A 37 -1.94 10.65 -0.56
N PRO A 38 -1.05 9.64 -0.50
CA PRO A 38 -1.19 8.45 -1.31
C PRO A 38 -2.55 7.74 -1.15
N GLY A 39 -3.11 7.68 0.06
CA GLY A 39 -4.42 7.07 0.30
C GLY A 39 -5.61 7.82 -0.34
N MET A 40 -5.41 9.06 -0.77
CA MET A 40 -6.42 9.86 -1.48
C MET A 40 -6.44 9.62 -2.99
N VAL A 41 -5.32 9.15 -3.57
CA VAL A 41 -5.15 9.04 -5.03
C VAL A 41 -4.89 7.63 -5.53
N VAL A 42 -4.31 6.77 -4.69
CA VAL A 42 -4.06 5.38 -5.05
C VAL A 42 -5.30 4.55 -4.76
N SER A 43 -5.86 3.95 -5.81
CA SER A 43 -6.90 2.94 -5.68
C SER A 43 -6.43 1.78 -4.81
N GLN A 44 -7.24 1.37 -3.84
CA GLN A 44 -6.92 0.25 -2.95
C GLN A 44 -6.76 -1.08 -3.71
N LEU A 45 -7.47 -1.24 -4.83
CA LEU A 45 -7.27 -2.41 -5.70
C LEU A 45 -5.92 -2.37 -6.41
N ALA A 46 -5.49 -1.19 -6.88
CA ALA A 46 -4.16 -1.02 -7.48
C ALA A 46 -3.06 -1.23 -6.44
N TYR A 47 -3.25 -0.70 -5.23
CA TYR A 47 -2.38 -0.95 -4.08
C TYR A 47 -2.24 -2.45 -3.78
N CYS A 48 -3.35 -3.21 -3.75
CA CYS A 48 -3.30 -4.66 -3.58
C CYS A 48 -2.53 -5.38 -4.69
N LYS A 49 -2.71 -4.98 -5.96
CA LYS A 49 -1.99 -5.56 -7.10
C LYS A 49 -0.48 -5.30 -7.04
N GLU A 50 -0.08 -4.12 -6.59
CA GLU A 50 1.32 -3.76 -6.42
C GLU A 50 1.96 -4.46 -5.22
N ARG A 51 1.20 -4.63 -4.13
CA ARG A 51 1.74 -5.14 -2.87
C ARG A 51 1.89 -6.66 -2.82
N VAL A 52 1.03 -7.37 -3.57
CA VAL A 52 1.04 -8.84 -3.67
C VAL A 52 2.13 -9.25 -4.65
N GLN A 53 3.25 -9.74 -4.13
CA GLN A 53 4.43 -10.10 -4.92
C GLN A 53 4.33 -11.49 -5.57
N ASP A 54 3.43 -12.35 -5.07
CA ASP A 54 3.23 -13.69 -5.65
C ASP A 54 2.42 -13.59 -6.95
N THR A 55 3.11 -13.78 -8.07
CA THR A 55 2.54 -13.72 -9.42
C THR A 55 1.59 -14.86 -9.75
N THR A 56 1.54 -15.92 -8.94
CA THR A 56 0.58 -17.02 -9.10
C THR A 56 -0.79 -16.70 -8.51
N LEU A 57 -0.90 -15.60 -7.74
CA LEU A 57 -2.15 -15.15 -7.13
C LEU A 57 -2.81 -14.07 -7.99
N THR A 58 -4.14 -14.13 -8.06
CA THR A 58 -4.95 -13.08 -8.69
C THR A 58 -5.63 -12.26 -7.59
N VAL A 59 -5.42 -10.94 -7.64
CA VAL A 59 -6.17 -9.99 -6.81
C VAL A 59 -7.58 -9.81 -7.36
N GLN A 60 -8.59 -10.22 -6.58
CA GLN A 60 -9.99 -10.14 -6.99
C GLN A 60 -10.68 -8.87 -6.47
N SER A 61 -10.48 -8.55 -5.20
CA SER A 61 -11.13 -7.43 -4.52
C SER A 61 -10.35 -7.01 -3.28
N TYR A 62 -10.82 -5.99 -2.60
CA TYR A 62 -10.25 -5.54 -1.33
C TYR A 62 -11.37 -5.16 -0.36
N THR A 63 -11.04 -5.13 0.92
CA THR A 63 -11.86 -4.54 1.99
C THR A 63 -10.94 -3.76 2.92
N VAL A 64 -11.38 -2.63 3.46
CA VAL A 64 -10.62 -1.92 4.50
C VAL A 64 -11.23 -2.27 5.85
N ASN A 65 -10.40 -2.74 6.78
CA ASN A 65 -10.83 -3.05 8.13
C ASN A 65 -10.86 -1.76 8.96
N GLU A 66 -12.03 -1.36 9.43
CA GLU A 66 -12.20 -0.07 10.09
C GLU A 66 -11.48 0.02 11.43
N THR A 67 -11.42 -1.08 12.18
CA THR A 67 -10.81 -1.12 13.51
C THR A 67 -9.29 -1.04 13.46
N THR A 68 -8.67 -1.62 12.43
CA THR A 68 -7.21 -1.72 12.31
C THR A 68 -6.63 -0.81 11.24
N CYS A 69 -7.49 -0.20 10.41
CA CYS A 69 -7.11 0.56 9.22
C CYS A 69 -6.15 -0.21 8.31
N LYS A 70 -6.40 -1.53 8.17
CA LYS A 70 -5.67 -2.42 7.27
C LYS A 70 -6.46 -2.66 6.01
N VAL A 71 -5.78 -2.67 4.87
CA VAL A 71 -6.33 -3.08 3.59
C VAL A 71 -6.16 -4.59 3.47
N ARG A 72 -7.29 -5.30 3.47
CA ARG A 72 -7.35 -6.73 3.20
C ARG A 72 -7.54 -6.96 1.71
N CYS A 73 -6.53 -7.52 1.07
CA CYS A 73 -6.57 -7.92 -0.33
C CYS A 73 -7.13 -9.35 -0.44
N GLN A 74 -8.22 -9.52 -1.18
CA GLN A 74 -8.85 -10.82 -1.44
C GLN A 74 -8.23 -11.43 -2.70
N LEU A 75 -7.67 -12.62 -2.55
CA LEU A 75 -6.83 -13.27 -3.54
C LEU A 75 -7.37 -14.66 -3.86
N TYR A 76 -7.05 -15.17 -5.04
CA TYR A 76 -7.18 -16.60 -5.32
C TYR A 76 -6.04 -17.11 -6.18
N ARG A 77 -5.75 -18.42 -6.05
CA ARG A 77 -4.98 -19.20 -7.01
C ARG A 77 -5.92 -20.08 -7.81
N LEU A 78 -5.66 -20.26 -9.10
CA LEU A 78 -6.30 -21.29 -9.89
C LEU A 78 -5.52 -22.59 -9.78
N HIS A 79 -6.20 -23.68 -9.45
CA HIS A 79 -5.64 -25.02 -9.50
C HIS A 79 -6.55 -25.96 -10.27
N GLN A 80 -5.94 -26.91 -10.96
CA GLN A 80 -6.68 -27.93 -11.69
C GLN A 80 -7.16 -29.01 -10.73
N VAL A 81 -8.44 -29.34 -10.82
CA VAL A 81 -9.05 -30.45 -10.10
C VAL A 81 -9.63 -31.43 -11.10
N ARG A 82 -9.34 -32.71 -10.89
CA ARG A 82 -9.86 -33.80 -11.71
C ARG A 82 -11.07 -34.41 -11.03
N LEU A 83 -12.21 -34.43 -11.73
CA LEU A 83 -13.42 -35.12 -11.30
C LEU A 83 -13.80 -36.14 -12.37
N GLY A 84 -13.45 -37.41 -12.13
CA GLY A 84 -13.61 -38.49 -13.10
C GLY A 84 -12.71 -38.31 -14.34
N ARG A 85 -13.34 -38.16 -15.51
CA ARG A 85 -12.66 -37.91 -16.81
C ARG A 85 -12.50 -36.43 -17.15
N HIS A 86 -13.05 -35.52 -16.35
CA HIS A 86 -13.05 -34.09 -16.62
C HIS A 86 -12.07 -33.35 -15.71
N THR A 87 -11.45 -32.30 -16.25
CA THR A 87 -10.56 -31.39 -15.52
C THR A 87 -11.19 -30.01 -15.46
N TYR A 88 -11.23 -29.42 -14.27
CA TYR A 88 -11.80 -28.10 -14.02
C TYR A 88 -10.77 -27.18 -13.39
N GLN A 89 -10.92 -25.88 -13.62
CA GLN A 89 -10.18 -24.86 -12.88
C GLN A 89 -10.98 -24.47 -11.64
N GLN A 90 -10.39 -24.62 -10.46
CA GLN A 90 -11.00 -24.22 -9.20
C GLN A 90 -10.21 -23.06 -8.59
N LYS A 91 -10.92 -22.12 -7.96
CA LYS A 91 -10.32 -21.04 -7.18
C LYS A 91 -10.05 -21.54 -5.75
N SER A 92 -8.80 -21.42 -5.31
CA SER A 92 -8.43 -21.49 -3.89
C SER A 92 -8.29 -20.08 -3.34
N TRP A 93 -9.18 -19.68 -2.43
CA TRP A 93 -9.27 -18.32 -1.89
C TRP A 93 -8.36 -18.10 -0.69
N MET A 94 -7.81 -16.90 -0.58
CA MET A 94 -7.01 -16.45 0.57
C MET A 94 -7.04 -14.93 0.68
N TYR A 95 -6.45 -14.39 1.75
CA TYR A 95 -6.31 -12.95 1.93
C TYR A 95 -4.95 -12.57 2.49
N GLN A 96 -4.53 -11.32 2.24
CA GLN A 96 -3.37 -10.71 2.87
C GLN A 96 -3.76 -9.32 3.39
N ASP A 97 -3.32 -8.99 4.61
CA ASP A 97 -3.59 -7.70 5.25
C ASP A 97 -2.34 -6.82 5.21
N PHE A 98 -2.50 -5.59 4.72
CA PHE A 98 -1.45 -4.59 4.67
C PHE A 98 -1.86 -3.32 5.41
N ASN A 99 -0.89 -2.56 5.91
CA ASN A 99 -1.17 -1.22 6.45
C ASN A 99 -1.70 -0.34 5.31
N ALA A 100 -2.78 0.38 5.56
CA ALA A 100 -3.29 1.32 4.58
C ALA A 100 -2.28 2.45 4.30
N LEU A 101 -2.38 3.02 3.11
CA LEU A 101 -1.65 4.24 2.77
C LEU A 101 -2.15 5.40 3.64
N ASP A 102 -1.28 6.37 3.91
CA ASP A 102 -1.65 7.56 4.69
C ASP A 102 -2.89 8.24 4.07
N TYR A 103 -3.85 8.58 4.93
CA TYR A 103 -5.16 9.15 4.56
C TYR A 103 -6.07 8.23 3.71
N THR A 104 -5.86 6.91 3.78
CA THR A 104 -6.89 5.97 3.31
C THR A 104 -8.11 6.06 4.22
N ILE A 105 -9.30 6.17 3.62
CA ILE A 105 -10.57 6.15 4.35
C ILE A 105 -10.78 4.75 4.92
N CYS A 106 -10.74 4.65 6.25
CA CYS A 106 -10.84 3.37 6.95
C CYS A 106 -12.22 3.10 7.55
N GLY A 107 -13.13 4.08 7.60
CA GLY A 107 -14.50 3.89 8.08
C GLY A 107 -15.42 4.97 7.52
N ASN A 108 -16.61 5.14 8.11
CA ASN A 108 -17.54 6.20 7.69
C ASN A 108 -17.00 7.60 8.00
N ASP A 109 -16.27 8.16 7.04
CA ASP A 109 -16.00 9.58 6.96
C ASP A 109 -17.29 10.31 6.53
N THR A 110 -18.15 10.63 7.49
CA THR A 110 -19.33 11.47 7.25
C THR A 110 -18.99 12.94 6.92
N SER A 111 -17.71 13.27 6.81
CA SER A 111 -17.22 14.64 6.59
C SER A 111 -16.90 14.98 5.12
N ARG A 112 -17.01 14.04 4.17
CA ARG A 112 -16.70 14.28 2.75
C ARG A 112 -17.65 13.52 1.81
N GLY A 113 -18.94 13.87 1.83
CA GLY A 113 -19.92 13.22 0.96
C GLY A 113 -21.27 13.93 0.85
N SER A 114 -21.28 15.26 0.76
CA SER A 114 -22.45 16.02 0.34
C SER A 114 -22.01 17.28 -0.39
N SER A 115 -21.54 17.09 -1.61
CA SER A 115 -21.45 18.16 -2.61
C SER A 115 -21.82 17.57 -3.97
N THR A 116 -23.10 17.80 -4.31
CA THR A 116 -23.75 17.77 -5.65
C THR A 116 -23.64 16.51 -6.49
#